data_AF-A0A957PKM4-F1
#
_entry.id   AF-A0A957PKM4-F1
#
_cell.length_a   1.000
_cell.length_b   1.000
_cell.length_c   1.000
_cell.angle_alpha   90.00
_cell.angle_beta   90.00
_cell.angle_gamma   90.00
#
_symmetry.space_group_name_H-M   'P 1'
#
loop_
_entity.id
_entity.type
_entity.pdbx_description
1 polymer ?
#
loop_
_entity_poly.entity_id
_entity_poly.type
_entity_poly.pdbx_seq_one_letter_code
_entity_poly.pdbx_strand_id
1 'polypeptide(L)'
;GHISLPDYQGYGHNPDDAPPATHCDKLLIQLLRQELGYTGLIVSDSTSMIGLTSRAAPAERIVNSLAAGIDLYLGANPEYDLGYVLQAVRDGRLREERIYQAARRVLTLKAQLGLVDAPLGPAPTTQEQASFGQAAQALADKSITIVRGAEQVPAPLEAGAKVLTVTVAKLNPLFGQKDLEIFDAELQQRGFQVEHLLNPKTAELQAAAQECAAVFINVYVTPMTTMGTVRVTLDSFATWGWRALFTEHPHVFYTSFGSPYLLYELPHIPNLLLAYGGAETSQRAAVKVWLGEMAAQGVLPVTLPQTRVRPLAD
;
A
#
# COMPACT_ATOMS: atom_id res chain seq x y z
N GLY A 1 3.91 -14.81 4.47
CA GLY A 1 2.81 -14.26 5.31
C GLY A 1 2.21 -15.34 6.19
N HIS A 2 1.49 -14.94 7.24
CA HIS A 2 0.78 -15.84 8.16
C HIS A 2 -0.64 -16.16 7.64
N ILE A 3 -0.70 -16.87 6.51
CA ILE A 3 -1.94 -17.17 5.79
C ILE A 3 -2.08 -18.69 5.71
N SER A 4 -3.27 -19.22 6.03
CA SER A 4 -3.58 -20.63 5.85
C SER A 4 -4.13 -20.89 4.43
N LEU A 5 -3.88 -22.07 3.89
CA LEU A 5 -4.45 -22.60 2.65
C LEU A 5 -5.14 -23.94 2.95
N PRO A 6 -6.32 -23.93 3.62
CA PRO A 6 -6.90 -25.12 4.23
C PRO A 6 -7.06 -26.29 3.25
N ASP A 7 -7.61 -26.06 2.06
CA ASP A 7 -7.83 -27.13 1.07
C ASP A 7 -6.51 -27.79 0.66
N TYR A 8 -5.47 -27.02 0.37
CA TYR A 8 -4.15 -27.55 0.04
C TYR A 8 -3.52 -28.30 1.23
N GLN A 9 -3.69 -27.75 2.43
CA GLN A 9 -3.16 -28.32 3.65
C GLN A 9 -3.89 -29.58 4.10
N GLY A 10 -5.09 -29.87 3.56
CA GLY A 10 -5.93 -31.02 3.92
C GLY A 10 -6.96 -30.73 5.01
N TYR A 11 -7.25 -29.46 5.27
CA TYR A 11 -8.18 -28.94 6.28
C TYR A 11 -9.48 -28.39 5.66
N GLY A 12 -9.85 -28.78 4.44
CA GLY A 12 -11.03 -28.24 3.76
C GLY A 12 -12.36 -28.44 4.52
N HIS A 13 -12.44 -29.48 5.35
CA HIS A 13 -13.61 -29.74 6.21
C HIS A 13 -13.56 -29.05 7.58
N ASN A 14 -12.40 -28.52 7.98
CA ASN A 14 -12.13 -27.87 9.27
C ASN A 14 -11.09 -26.74 9.10
N PRO A 15 -11.41 -25.69 8.33
CA PRO A 15 -10.43 -24.69 7.91
C PRO A 15 -9.83 -23.88 9.08
N ASP A 16 -10.54 -23.78 10.20
CA ASP A 16 -10.06 -23.09 11.40
C ASP A 16 -8.84 -23.76 12.03
N ASP A 17 -8.70 -25.08 11.85
CA ASP A 17 -7.56 -25.86 12.36
C ASP A 17 -6.31 -25.74 11.47
N ALA A 18 -6.44 -25.19 10.27
CA ALA A 18 -5.33 -25.10 9.33
C ALA A 18 -4.25 -24.13 9.85
N PRO A 19 -2.99 -24.57 10.06
CA PRO A 19 -1.94 -23.69 10.54
C PRO A 19 -1.60 -22.62 9.49
N PRO A 20 -1.13 -21.42 9.90
CA PRO A 20 -0.62 -20.46 8.93
C PRO A 20 0.59 -21.05 8.19
N ALA A 21 0.85 -20.59 6.96
CA ALA A 21 1.96 -21.08 6.15
C ALA A 21 3.31 -21.06 6.88
N THR A 22 3.55 -20.07 7.74
CA THR A 22 4.75 -19.96 8.58
C THR A 22 4.99 -21.17 9.51
N HIS A 23 3.92 -21.89 9.88
CA HIS A 23 3.95 -23.09 10.72
C HIS A 23 3.72 -24.40 9.93
N CYS A 24 3.71 -24.36 8.59
CA CYS A 24 3.29 -25.50 7.78
C CYS A 24 4.40 -26.04 6.87
N ASP A 25 4.94 -27.21 7.19
CA ASP A 25 5.96 -27.87 6.35
C ASP A 25 5.42 -28.25 4.97
N LYS A 26 4.14 -28.62 4.87
CA LYS A 26 3.51 -28.96 3.59
C LYS A 26 3.52 -27.78 2.61
N LEU A 27 3.43 -26.54 3.11
CA LEU A 27 3.53 -25.35 2.28
C LEU A 27 4.99 -24.91 2.07
N LEU A 28 5.81 -24.91 3.13
CA LEU A 28 7.18 -24.37 3.06
C LEU A 28 8.20 -25.34 2.47
N ILE A 29 8.09 -26.63 2.77
CA ILE A 29 9.03 -27.65 2.34
C ILE A 29 8.48 -28.42 1.15
N GLN A 30 7.30 -29.04 1.28
CA GLN A 30 6.77 -29.91 0.22
C GLN A 30 6.42 -29.07 -1.02
N LEU A 31 5.53 -28.08 -0.89
CA LEU A 31 5.19 -27.21 -2.02
C LEU A 31 6.37 -26.31 -2.43
N LEU A 32 6.82 -25.39 -1.56
CA LEU A 32 7.76 -24.34 -1.99
C LEU A 32 9.15 -24.89 -2.34
N ARG A 33 9.73 -25.78 -1.53
CA ARG A 33 11.08 -26.29 -1.80
C ARG A 33 11.10 -27.47 -2.75
N GLN A 34 10.25 -28.47 -2.57
CA GLN A 34 10.33 -29.73 -3.33
C GLN A 34 9.60 -29.61 -4.66
N GLU A 35 8.34 -29.19 -4.67
CA GLU A 35 7.54 -29.10 -5.92
C GLU A 35 7.92 -27.89 -6.77
N LEU A 36 8.04 -26.70 -6.17
CA LEU A 36 8.41 -25.47 -6.89
C LEU A 36 9.93 -25.29 -7.03
N GLY A 37 10.74 -26.15 -6.40
CA GLY A 37 12.19 -26.15 -6.53
C GLY A 37 12.91 -24.96 -5.88
N TYR A 38 12.30 -24.26 -4.92
CA TYR A 38 12.92 -23.08 -4.29
C TYR A 38 14.13 -23.47 -3.41
N THR A 39 15.31 -23.02 -3.80
CA THR A 39 16.58 -23.32 -3.10
C THR A 39 17.05 -22.20 -2.18
N GLY A 40 16.47 -21.00 -2.30
CA GLY A 40 16.85 -19.82 -1.55
C GLY A 40 16.43 -19.81 -0.08
N LEU A 41 16.53 -18.62 0.53
CA LEU A 41 16.22 -18.37 1.93
C LEU A 41 14.71 -18.18 2.15
N ILE A 42 14.12 -18.95 3.06
CA ILE A 42 12.73 -18.74 3.47
C ILE A 42 12.71 -17.84 4.70
N VAL A 43 12.13 -16.65 4.56
CA VAL A 43 11.98 -15.67 5.64
C VAL A 43 10.51 -15.63 6.07
N SER A 44 10.25 -15.59 7.38
CA SER A 44 8.89 -15.37 7.86
C SER A 44 8.44 -13.93 7.59
N ASP A 45 7.13 -13.70 7.64
CA ASP A 45 6.62 -12.35 7.87
C ASP A 45 6.86 -11.94 9.33
N SER A 46 6.56 -10.68 9.68
CA SER A 46 6.78 -10.13 11.02
C SER A 46 6.08 -10.96 12.10
N THR A 47 6.86 -11.54 13.01
CA THR A 47 6.39 -12.55 13.97
C THR A 47 5.55 -11.98 15.11
N SER A 48 5.42 -10.65 15.18
CA SER A 48 4.51 -9.94 16.08
C SER A 48 3.07 -9.86 15.56
N MET A 49 2.84 -10.19 14.29
CA MET A 49 1.52 -10.09 13.66
C MET A 49 0.52 -11.11 14.21
N ILE A 50 -0.74 -10.70 14.35
CA ILE A 50 -1.82 -11.51 14.95
C ILE A 50 -2.06 -12.84 14.24
N GLY A 51 -1.83 -12.91 12.92
CA GLY A 51 -1.94 -14.14 12.15
C GLY A 51 -0.99 -15.26 12.63
N LEU A 52 0.11 -14.90 13.29
CA LEU A 52 1.01 -15.85 13.98
C LEU A 52 0.71 -15.92 15.47
N THR A 53 0.58 -14.77 16.14
CA THR A 53 0.54 -14.72 17.60
C THR A 53 -0.74 -15.32 18.19
N SER A 54 -1.84 -15.34 17.44
CA SER A 54 -3.08 -16.04 17.82
C SER A 54 -3.00 -17.56 17.69
N ARG A 55 -1.98 -18.11 17.03
CA ARG A 55 -1.91 -19.52 16.65
C ARG A 55 -1.05 -20.39 17.56
N ALA A 56 -0.15 -19.79 18.33
CA ALA A 56 0.75 -20.51 19.24
C ALA A 56 1.20 -19.62 20.40
N ALA A 57 1.59 -20.24 21.51
CA ALA A 57 2.28 -19.55 22.60
C ALA A 57 3.69 -19.10 22.16
N PRO A 58 4.29 -18.05 22.78
CA PRO A 58 5.59 -17.51 22.36
C PRO A 58 6.69 -18.57 22.14
N ALA A 59 6.88 -19.49 23.08
CA ALA A 59 7.87 -20.55 22.99
C ALA A 59 7.69 -21.46 21.77
N GLU A 60 6.43 -21.76 21.44
CA GLU A 60 6.10 -22.64 20.33
C GLU A 60 6.12 -21.92 18.97
N ARG A 61 5.97 -20.58 18.94
CA ARG A 61 5.97 -19.81 17.68
C ARG A 61 7.28 -19.97 16.93
N ILE A 62 8.40 -19.65 17.57
CA ILE A 62 9.72 -19.72 16.93
C ILE A 62 10.12 -21.17 16.62
N VAL A 63 9.87 -22.09 17.55
CA VAL A 63 10.21 -23.51 17.38
C VAL A 63 9.45 -24.11 16.21
N ASN A 64 8.13 -23.95 16.17
CA ASN A 64 7.31 -24.47 15.08
C ASN A 64 7.65 -23.82 13.74
N SER A 65 7.96 -22.52 13.72
CA SER A 65 8.36 -21.82 12.48
C SER A 65 9.66 -22.39 11.91
N LEU A 66 10.69 -22.56 12.75
CA LEU A 66 11.97 -23.13 12.34
C LEU A 66 11.81 -24.60 11.91
N ALA A 67 11.05 -25.38 12.67
CA ALA A 67 10.75 -26.78 12.37
C ALA A 67 10.01 -26.94 11.04
N ALA A 68 9.04 -26.06 10.76
CA ALA A 68 8.26 -26.06 9.52
C ALA A 68 9.08 -25.68 8.28
N GLY A 69 10.24 -25.03 8.43
CA GLY A 69 11.14 -24.73 7.30
C GLY A 69 11.53 -23.27 7.14
N ILE A 70 11.13 -22.37 8.03
CA ILE A 70 11.65 -20.99 8.04
C ILE A 70 13.15 -21.03 8.32
N ASP A 71 13.95 -20.31 7.52
CA ASP A 71 15.39 -20.16 7.73
C ASP A 71 15.74 -18.88 8.48
N LEU A 72 14.94 -17.82 8.33
CA LEU A 72 15.11 -16.54 9.03
C LEU A 72 13.79 -16.08 9.64
N TYR A 73 13.75 -16.02 10.97
CA TYR A 73 12.59 -15.61 11.76
C TYR A 73 12.60 -14.09 11.94
N LEU A 74 11.70 -13.39 11.21
CA LEU A 74 11.68 -11.94 11.11
C LEU A 74 10.99 -11.30 12.34
N GLY A 75 11.77 -10.60 13.16
CA GLY A 75 11.27 -9.96 14.39
C GLY A 75 11.52 -10.78 15.66
N ALA A 76 12.52 -11.67 15.65
CA ALA A 76 12.97 -12.38 16.84
C ALA A 76 13.35 -11.41 17.97
N ASN A 77 13.01 -11.76 19.21
CA ASN A 77 13.60 -11.17 20.42
C ASN A 77 14.59 -12.17 21.04
N PRO A 78 15.90 -11.99 20.82
CA PRO A 78 16.92 -12.93 21.28
C PRO A 78 16.94 -13.17 22.80
N GLU A 79 16.44 -12.23 23.61
CA GLU A 79 16.42 -12.35 25.09
C GLU A 79 15.58 -13.54 25.56
N TYR A 80 14.53 -13.90 24.84
CA TYR A 80 13.65 -15.02 25.18
C TYR A 80 13.65 -16.13 24.13
N ASP A 81 13.66 -15.76 22.85
CA ASP A 81 13.52 -16.71 21.75
C ASP A 81 14.69 -17.71 21.67
N LEU A 82 15.91 -17.27 21.98
CA LEU A 82 17.08 -18.15 21.98
C LEU A 82 16.93 -19.27 23.02
N GLY A 83 16.39 -18.97 24.20
CA GLY A 83 16.16 -19.96 25.24
C GLY A 83 15.18 -21.04 24.79
N TYR A 84 14.09 -20.66 24.11
CA TYR A 84 13.11 -21.58 23.56
C TYR A 84 13.70 -22.50 22.48
N VAL A 85 14.49 -21.94 21.56
CA VAL A 85 15.16 -22.71 20.50
C VAL A 85 16.17 -23.70 21.09
N LEU A 86 17.02 -23.25 22.02
CA LEU A 86 18.01 -24.12 22.67
C LEU A 86 17.33 -25.26 23.44
N GLN A 87 16.24 -24.97 24.14
CA GLN A 87 15.49 -25.99 24.85
C GLN A 87 14.86 -27.00 23.89
N ALA A 88 14.25 -26.53 22.79
CA ALA A 88 13.65 -27.39 21.77
C ALA A 88 14.68 -28.27 21.04
N VAL A 89 15.92 -27.82 20.90
CA VAL A 89 17.01 -28.65 20.38
C VAL A 89 17.41 -29.71 21.40
N ARG A 90 17.58 -29.33 22.67
CA ARG A 90 17.96 -30.26 23.76
C ARG A 90 16.93 -31.36 23.99
N ASP A 91 15.65 -31.04 23.90
CA ASP A 91 14.55 -31.99 24.10
C ASP A 91 14.11 -32.72 22.81
N GLY A 92 14.73 -32.41 21.68
CA GLY A 92 14.53 -33.11 20.40
C GLY A 92 13.32 -32.65 19.57
N ARG A 93 12.55 -31.65 20.03
CA ARG A 93 11.45 -31.06 19.23
C ARG A 93 11.94 -30.32 17.98
N LEU A 94 13.16 -29.79 18.01
CA LEU A 94 13.81 -29.15 16.87
C LEU A 94 15.15 -29.82 16.58
N ARG A 95 15.27 -30.44 15.41
CA ARG A 95 16.52 -31.10 15.00
C ARG A 95 17.65 -30.10 14.80
N GLU A 96 18.83 -30.41 15.32
CA GLU A 96 20.01 -29.54 15.19
C GLU A 96 20.40 -29.34 13.71
N GLU A 97 20.24 -30.37 12.88
CA GLU A 97 20.47 -30.30 11.44
C GLU A 97 19.57 -29.28 10.76
N ARG A 98 18.35 -29.07 11.27
CA ARG A 98 17.44 -28.05 10.74
C ARG A 98 18.02 -26.66 10.97
N ILE A 99 18.61 -26.40 12.13
CA ILE A 99 19.29 -25.14 12.45
C ILE A 99 20.50 -24.95 11.53
N TYR A 100 21.35 -25.96 11.36
CA TYR A 100 22.51 -25.89 10.48
C TYR A 100 22.13 -25.60 9.02
N GLN A 101 21.06 -26.23 8.52
CA GLN A 101 20.55 -25.95 7.19
C GLN A 101 20.09 -24.49 7.03
N ALA A 102 19.37 -23.95 8.02
CA ALA A 102 18.93 -22.55 8.02
C ALA A 102 20.12 -21.59 8.07
N ALA A 103 21.02 -21.78 9.04
CA ALA A 103 22.22 -20.96 9.21
C ALA A 103 23.10 -20.98 7.96
N ARG A 104 23.29 -22.14 7.33
CA ARG A 104 24.05 -22.26 6.08
C ARG A 104 23.44 -21.43 4.97
N ARG A 105 22.11 -21.41 4.81
CA ARG A 105 21.45 -20.58 3.78
C ARG A 105 21.62 -19.08 4.06
N VAL A 106 21.47 -18.66 5.32
CA VAL A 106 21.70 -17.27 5.72
C VAL A 106 23.14 -16.86 5.42
N LEU A 107 24.12 -17.66 5.85
CA LEU A 107 25.55 -17.37 5.62
C LEU A 107 25.92 -17.42 4.13
N THR A 108 25.33 -18.34 3.37
CA THR A 108 25.52 -18.41 1.91
C THR A 108 25.01 -17.14 1.23
N LEU A 109 23.81 -16.65 1.60
CA LEU A 109 23.28 -15.40 1.06
C LEU A 109 24.16 -14.21 1.44
N LYS A 110 24.61 -14.13 2.69
CA LYS A 110 25.55 -13.07 3.13
C LYS A 110 26.85 -13.09 2.32
N ALA A 111 27.42 -14.27 2.10
CA ALA A 111 28.64 -14.42 1.30
C ALA A 111 28.42 -14.05 -0.17
N GLN A 112 27.30 -14.48 -0.78
CA GLN A 112 26.94 -14.13 -2.17
C GLN A 112 26.77 -12.62 -2.38
N LEU A 113 26.28 -11.91 -1.36
CA LEU A 113 26.10 -10.46 -1.38
C LEU A 113 27.36 -9.67 -0.95
N GLY A 114 28.47 -10.35 -0.62
CA GLY A 114 29.70 -9.69 -0.13
C GLY A 114 29.55 -9.06 1.27
N LEU A 115 28.48 -9.38 2.01
CA LEU A 115 28.18 -8.78 3.31
C LEU A 115 29.04 -9.33 4.45
N VAL A 116 29.83 -10.38 4.19
CA VAL A 116 30.83 -10.89 5.13
C VAL A 116 31.96 -9.87 5.30
N ASP A 117 32.39 -9.25 4.19
CA ASP A 117 33.51 -8.31 4.17
C ASP A 117 33.06 -6.85 4.25
N ALA A 118 31.90 -6.52 3.64
CA ALA A 118 31.36 -5.17 3.57
C ALA A 118 29.87 -5.13 3.94
N PRO A 119 29.51 -5.16 5.24
CA PRO A 119 28.14 -5.39 5.71
C PRO A 119 27.13 -4.30 5.36
N LEU A 120 27.57 -3.08 5.03
CA LEU A 120 26.69 -1.93 4.77
C LEU A 120 26.79 -1.39 3.33
N GLY A 121 27.76 -1.87 2.53
CA GLY A 121 28.06 -1.29 1.22
C GLY A 121 28.43 0.20 1.26
N PRO A 122 28.75 0.83 0.11
CA PRO A 122 28.92 2.27 0.03
C PRO A 122 27.56 2.99 0.05
N ALA A 123 27.51 4.18 0.65
CA ALA A 123 26.35 5.05 0.55
C ALA A 123 26.21 5.63 -0.88
N PRO A 124 24.99 5.87 -1.38
CA PRO A 124 24.80 6.48 -2.71
C PRO A 124 25.35 7.91 -2.76
N THR A 125 26.02 8.25 -3.85
CA THR A 125 26.50 9.61 -4.16
C THR A 125 25.33 10.58 -4.42
N THR A 126 25.60 11.90 -4.37
CA THR A 126 24.60 12.93 -4.71
C THR A 126 24.07 12.78 -6.14
N GLN A 127 24.92 12.37 -7.09
CA GLN A 127 24.51 12.16 -8.47
C GLN A 127 23.56 10.96 -8.61
N GLU A 128 23.83 9.86 -7.91
CA GLU A 128 22.94 8.70 -7.89
C GLU A 128 21.60 9.03 -7.24
N GLN A 129 21.60 9.74 -6.11
CA GLN A 129 20.38 10.19 -5.45
C GLN A 129 19.52 11.07 -6.38
N ALA A 130 20.13 12.00 -7.12
CA ALA A 130 19.43 12.80 -8.12
C ALA A 130 18.85 11.92 -9.26
N SER A 131 19.60 10.94 -9.73
CA SER A 131 19.13 9.98 -10.73
C SER A 131 17.95 9.13 -10.23
N PHE A 132 17.94 8.74 -8.94
CA PHE A 132 16.82 8.01 -8.35
C PHE A 132 15.56 8.87 -8.30
N GLY A 133 15.69 10.15 -7.94
CA GLY A 133 14.58 11.11 -7.97
C GLY A 133 13.99 11.28 -9.37
N GLN A 134 14.84 11.40 -10.39
CA GLN A 134 14.40 11.49 -11.79
C GLN A 134 13.69 10.21 -12.25
N ALA A 135 14.26 9.05 -11.93
CA ALA A 135 13.64 7.76 -12.25
C ALA A 135 12.29 7.60 -11.55
N ALA A 136 12.18 7.97 -10.27
CA ALA A 136 10.94 7.93 -9.51
C ALA A 136 9.87 8.85 -10.11
N GLN A 137 10.25 10.06 -10.53
CA GLN A 137 9.32 10.97 -11.21
C GLN A 137 8.88 10.42 -12.57
N ALA A 138 9.78 9.87 -13.37
CA ALA A 138 9.45 9.26 -14.66
C ALA A 138 8.52 8.04 -14.52
N LEU A 139 8.68 7.26 -13.46
CA LEU A 139 7.78 6.15 -13.12
C LEU A 139 6.39 6.66 -12.70
N ALA A 140 6.33 7.71 -11.88
CA ALA A 140 5.06 8.33 -11.49
C ALA A 140 4.33 8.93 -12.70
N ASP A 141 5.04 9.66 -13.56
CA ASP A 141 4.50 10.26 -14.78
C ASP A 141 3.84 9.20 -15.69
N LYS A 142 4.43 8.00 -15.79
CA LYS A 142 3.89 6.88 -16.58
C LYS A 142 2.81 6.06 -15.88
N SER A 143 2.67 6.17 -14.56
CA SER A 143 1.72 5.35 -13.80
C SER A 143 0.33 5.98 -13.75
N ILE A 144 0.20 7.29 -13.90
CA ILE A 144 -1.07 7.99 -13.80
C ILE A 144 -2.10 7.44 -14.79
N THR A 145 -3.25 7.01 -14.27
CA THR A 145 -4.32 6.37 -15.03
C THR A 145 -5.62 7.15 -14.90
N ILE A 146 -6.22 7.58 -16.01
CA ILE A 146 -7.57 8.15 -16.01
C ILE A 146 -8.59 7.01 -16.14
N VAL A 147 -9.55 6.96 -15.22
CA VAL A 147 -10.63 5.97 -15.19
C VAL A 147 -11.94 6.56 -15.73
N ARG A 148 -12.17 7.87 -15.54
CA ARG A 148 -13.34 8.61 -16.06
C ARG A 148 -12.96 10.04 -16.41
N GLY A 149 -13.65 10.62 -17.39
CA GLY A 149 -13.53 12.05 -17.70
C GLY A 149 -12.26 12.43 -18.44
N ALA A 150 -11.75 11.55 -19.32
CA ALA A 150 -10.56 11.87 -20.13
C ALA A 150 -10.81 13.04 -21.07
N GLU A 151 -12.05 13.22 -21.51
CA GLU A 151 -12.52 14.34 -22.32
C GLU A 151 -12.57 15.69 -21.58
N GLN A 152 -12.48 15.68 -20.24
CA GLN A 152 -12.45 16.87 -19.39
C GLN A 152 -11.01 17.32 -19.06
N VAL A 153 -10.02 16.70 -19.70
CA VAL A 153 -8.60 17.05 -19.57
C VAL A 153 -8.14 17.80 -20.83
N PRO A 154 -7.49 18.98 -20.71
CA PRO A 154 -7.15 19.68 -19.47
C PRO A 154 -8.39 20.24 -18.75
N ALA A 155 -8.27 20.40 -17.43
CA ALA A 155 -9.23 21.14 -16.63
C ALA A 155 -9.40 22.56 -17.23
N PRO A 156 -10.63 23.07 -17.41
CA PRO A 156 -10.88 24.33 -18.10
C PRO A 156 -10.60 25.52 -17.16
N LEU A 157 -9.32 25.82 -16.96
CA LEU A 157 -8.86 26.85 -16.04
C LEU A 157 -8.19 28.00 -16.78
N GLU A 158 -8.52 29.23 -16.38
CA GLU A 158 -7.82 30.44 -16.82
C GLU A 158 -6.56 30.69 -15.98
N ALA A 159 -5.59 31.42 -16.55
CA ALA A 159 -4.39 31.82 -15.82
C ALA A 159 -4.76 32.68 -14.60
N GLY A 160 -4.24 32.34 -13.43
CA GLY A 160 -4.52 33.08 -12.20
C GLY A 160 -5.85 32.72 -11.51
N ALA A 161 -6.60 31.74 -12.04
CA ALA A 161 -7.87 31.31 -11.46
C ALA A 161 -7.72 30.84 -10.01
N LYS A 162 -8.77 31.08 -9.21
CA LYS A 162 -8.92 30.51 -7.87
C LYS A 162 -9.41 29.07 -7.98
N VAL A 163 -8.73 28.14 -7.33
CA VAL A 163 -9.10 26.71 -7.31
C VAL A 163 -9.18 26.23 -5.88
N LEU A 164 -10.10 25.30 -5.63
CA LEU A 164 -10.22 24.64 -4.34
C LEU A 164 -9.55 23.27 -4.41
N THR A 165 -8.62 23.00 -3.50
CA THR A 165 -8.08 21.66 -3.27
C THR A 165 -8.64 21.11 -1.96
N VAL A 166 -9.07 19.85 -2.01
CA VAL A 166 -9.67 19.16 -0.87
C VAL A 166 -8.92 17.87 -0.65
N THR A 167 -8.21 17.74 0.47
CA THR A 167 -7.62 16.47 0.85
C THR A 167 -8.58 15.72 1.79
N VAL A 168 -9.03 14.55 1.33
CA VAL A 168 -9.79 13.59 2.16
C VAL A 168 -8.85 12.48 2.58
N ALA A 169 -8.37 12.55 3.83
CA ALA A 169 -7.36 11.65 4.37
C ALA A 169 -7.82 10.99 5.68
N LYS A 170 -7.59 9.68 5.81
CA LYS A 170 -7.77 8.99 7.09
C LYS A 170 -6.59 9.30 8.01
N LEU A 171 -6.87 9.63 9.27
CA LEU A 171 -5.82 9.72 10.30
C LEU A 171 -5.18 8.34 10.49
N ASN A 172 -3.87 8.26 10.25
CA ASN A 172 -3.09 7.08 10.55
C ASN A 172 -2.50 7.21 11.96
N PRO A 173 -2.80 6.30 12.91
CA PRO A 173 -2.25 6.40 14.26
C PRO A 173 -0.72 6.33 14.32
N LEU A 174 -0.07 5.72 13.32
CA LEU A 174 1.38 5.52 13.28
C LEU A 174 2.10 6.61 12.48
N PHE A 175 1.49 7.08 11.39
CA PHE A 175 2.13 7.99 10.43
C PHE A 175 1.46 9.37 10.37
N GLY A 176 0.48 9.62 11.23
CA GLY A 176 -0.29 10.85 11.25
C GLY A 176 -1.23 10.99 10.05
N GLN A 177 -1.67 12.21 9.80
CA GLN A 177 -2.49 12.55 8.65
C GLN A 177 -1.60 13.13 7.55
N LYS A 178 -1.88 12.77 6.29
CA LYS A 178 -1.13 13.30 5.14
C LYS A 178 -2.03 14.25 4.35
N ASP A 179 -1.52 15.44 4.09
CA ASP A 179 -2.31 16.54 3.54
C ASP A 179 -2.07 16.84 2.05
N LEU A 180 -1.19 16.07 1.40
CA LEU A 180 -0.89 16.20 -0.03
C LEU A 180 -0.48 17.64 -0.45
N GLU A 181 0.28 18.33 0.40
CA GLU A 181 0.74 19.72 0.20
C GLU A 181 1.49 19.96 -1.12
N ILE A 182 2.14 18.93 -1.68
CA ILE A 182 2.85 19.05 -2.97
C ILE A 182 1.87 19.26 -4.11
N PHE A 183 0.66 18.70 -4.04
CA PHE A 183 -0.38 18.95 -5.04
C PHE A 183 -0.72 20.44 -5.12
N ASP A 184 -0.90 21.08 -3.97
CA ASP A 184 -1.19 22.52 -3.87
C ASP A 184 -0.01 23.36 -4.35
N ALA A 185 1.20 23.02 -3.89
CA ALA A 185 2.41 23.73 -4.29
C ALA A 185 2.61 23.70 -5.81
N GLU A 186 2.31 22.58 -6.47
CA GLU A 186 2.43 22.45 -7.93
C GLU A 186 1.39 23.31 -8.68
N LEU A 187 0.18 23.46 -8.15
CA LEU A 187 -0.82 24.38 -8.69
C LEU A 187 -0.41 25.84 -8.48
N GLN A 188 0.06 26.19 -7.27
CA GLN A 188 0.55 27.54 -6.96
C GLN A 188 1.75 27.93 -7.83
N GLN A 189 2.69 27.03 -8.07
CA GLN A 189 3.84 27.25 -8.97
C GLN A 189 3.42 27.56 -10.42
N ARG A 190 2.23 27.12 -10.82
CA ARG A 190 1.63 27.41 -12.14
C ARG A 190 0.74 28.64 -12.13
N GLY A 191 0.71 29.38 -11.01
CA GLY A 191 0.06 30.67 -10.89
C GLY A 191 -1.40 30.62 -10.42
N PHE A 192 -1.92 29.45 -10.01
CA PHE A 192 -3.27 29.36 -9.46
C PHE A 192 -3.34 29.87 -8.02
N GLN A 193 -4.45 30.50 -7.66
CA GLN A 193 -4.75 30.83 -6.27
C GLN A 193 -5.39 29.60 -5.62
N VAL A 194 -4.68 28.93 -4.72
CA VAL A 194 -5.15 27.68 -4.11
C VAL A 194 -5.76 27.97 -2.74
N GLU A 195 -7.05 27.67 -2.59
CA GLU A 195 -7.69 27.49 -1.30
C GLU A 195 -7.66 26.00 -0.96
N HIS A 196 -7.21 25.65 0.24
CA HIS A 196 -7.02 24.26 0.66
C HIS A 196 -7.94 23.92 1.84
N LEU A 197 -8.57 22.74 1.78
CA LEU A 197 -9.35 22.17 2.87
C LEU A 197 -8.94 20.71 3.15
N LEU A 198 -8.61 20.43 4.42
CA LEU A 198 -8.32 19.09 4.90
C LEU A 198 -9.52 18.51 5.65
N ASN A 199 -10.10 17.42 5.14
CA ASN A 199 -11.29 16.77 5.71
C ASN A 199 -12.44 17.74 6.05
N PRO A 200 -12.83 18.66 5.14
CA PRO A 200 -13.84 19.67 5.46
C PRO A 200 -15.22 19.07 5.69
N LYS A 201 -16.07 19.83 6.35
CA LYS A 201 -17.51 19.52 6.40
C LYS A 201 -18.18 19.90 5.08
N THR A 202 -19.33 19.28 4.81
CA THR A 202 -20.11 19.54 3.58
C THR A 202 -20.38 21.02 3.33
N ALA A 203 -20.82 21.76 4.35
CA ALA A 203 -21.18 23.17 4.20
C ALA A 203 -19.95 24.06 3.91
N GLU A 204 -18.81 23.73 4.52
CA GLU A 204 -17.52 24.41 4.31
C GLU A 204 -17.02 24.16 2.89
N LEU A 205 -17.06 22.90 2.44
CA LEU A 205 -16.73 22.52 1.06
C LEU A 205 -17.62 23.23 0.04
N GLN A 206 -18.93 23.24 0.26
CA GLN A 206 -19.88 23.89 -0.66
C GLN A 206 -19.67 25.40 -0.72
N ALA A 207 -19.42 26.05 0.41
CA ALA A 207 -19.14 27.48 0.46
C ALA A 207 -17.85 27.83 -0.29
N ALA A 208 -16.74 27.13 -0.02
CA ALA A 208 -15.46 27.35 -0.69
C ALA A 208 -15.54 27.07 -2.20
N ALA A 209 -16.28 26.03 -2.60
CA ALA A 209 -16.42 25.64 -4.00
C ALA A 209 -17.12 26.69 -4.87
N GLN A 210 -18.04 27.49 -4.32
CA GLN A 210 -18.79 28.50 -5.07
C GLN A 210 -17.91 29.63 -5.61
N GLU A 211 -16.79 29.90 -4.97
CA GLU A 211 -15.88 30.99 -5.34
C GLU A 211 -14.73 30.54 -6.26
N CYS A 212 -14.67 29.26 -6.60
CA CYS A 212 -13.55 28.66 -7.30
C CYS A 212 -13.92 28.26 -8.73
N ALA A 213 -12.95 28.34 -9.65
CA ALA A 213 -13.13 27.93 -11.04
C ALA A 213 -13.13 26.39 -11.21
N ALA A 214 -12.49 25.66 -10.29
CA ALA A 214 -12.52 24.21 -10.23
C ALA A 214 -12.29 23.71 -8.80
N VAL A 215 -12.70 22.46 -8.56
CA VAL A 215 -12.53 21.76 -7.29
C VAL A 215 -11.77 20.45 -7.52
N PHE A 216 -10.62 20.29 -6.88
CA PHE A 216 -9.80 19.09 -6.91
C PHE A 216 -9.98 18.30 -5.61
N ILE A 217 -10.71 17.18 -5.67
CA ILE A 217 -10.95 16.30 -4.54
C ILE A 217 -9.91 15.18 -4.54
N ASN A 218 -8.95 15.29 -3.64
CA ASN A 218 -7.81 14.39 -3.50
C ASN A 218 -8.06 13.40 -2.35
N VAL A 219 -8.37 12.15 -2.70
CA VAL A 219 -8.67 11.09 -1.74
C VAL A 219 -7.39 10.32 -1.40
N TYR A 220 -6.88 10.51 -0.20
CA TYR A 220 -5.76 9.77 0.36
C TYR A 220 -6.25 8.71 1.35
N VAL A 221 -6.74 7.60 0.81
CA VAL A 221 -7.00 6.39 1.57
C VAL A 221 -6.17 5.24 1.01
N THR A 222 -5.11 4.91 1.73
CA THR A 222 -4.23 3.79 1.41
C THR A 222 -4.64 2.56 2.23
N PRO A 223 -4.61 1.35 1.64
CA PRO A 223 -4.73 0.12 2.42
C PRO A 223 -3.66 0.08 3.52
N MET A 224 -4.08 -0.20 4.75
CA MET A 224 -3.19 -0.29 5.90
C MET A 224 -3.24 -1.68 6.53
N THR A 225 -2.17 -2.04 7.24
CA THR A 225 -2.22 -3.12 8.22
C THR A 225 -3.39 -2.87 9.16
N THR A 226 -4.15 -3.91 9.50
CA THR A 226 -5.42 -3.90 10.28
C THR A 226 -6.71 -3.52 9.55
N MET A 227 -6.67 -2.94 8.34
CA MET A 227 -7.92 -2.61 7.64
C MET A 227 -8.71 -3.84 7.17
N GLY A 228 -8.04 -4.97 6.93
CA GLY A 228 -8.68 -6.20 6.43
C GLY A 228 -9.29 -6.06 5.03
N THR A 229 -9.13 -4.91 4.37
CA THR A 229 -9.65 -4.63 3.04
C THR A 229 -8.82 -3.55 2.37
N VAL A 230 -8.77 -3.61 1.04
CA VAL A 230 -8.20 -2.58 0.16
C VAL A 230 -9.25 -1.59 -0.34
N ARG A 231 -10.53 -1.85 -0.05
CA ARG A 231 -11.63 -0.91 -0.33
C ARG A 231 -11.53 0.27 0.61
N VAL A 232 -11.97 1.42 0.13
CA VAL A 232 -12.27 2.52 1.01
C VAL A 232 -13.54 2.15 1.76
N THR A 233 -13.55 2.18 3.09
CA THR A 233 -14.71 1.73 3.89
C THR A 233 -15.40 2.91 4.56
N LEU A 234 -16.60 2.65 5.09
CA LEU A 234 -17.31 3.60 5.95
C LEU A 234 -16.42 4.10 7.09
N ASP A 235 -15.62 3.24 7.74
CA ASP A 235 -14.66 3.66 8.79
C ASP A 235 -13.63 4.70 8.32
N SER A 236 -13.32 4.69 7.02
CA SER A 236 -12.29 5.53 6.43
C SER A 236 -12.83 6.95 6.18
N PHE A 237 -14.15 7.09 6.21
CA PHE A 237 -14.88 8.34 5.96
C PHE A 237 -15.83 8.74 7.10
N ALA A 238 -16.18 7.84 8.03
CA ALA A 238 -17.29 7.97 8.98
C ALA A 238 -17.12 9.13 9.96
N THR A 239 -15.89 9.58 10.19
CA THR A 239 -15.62 10.72 11.06
C THR A 239 -15.70 12.07 10.33
N TRP A 240 -15.57 12.11 9.00
CA TRP A 240 -15.32 13.35 8.24
C TRP A 240 -16.22 13.57 7.01
N GLY A 241 -17.05 12.59 6.67
CA GLY A 241 -18.20 12.76 5.79
C GLY A 241 -17.99 12.20 4.39
N TRP A 242 -18.72 11.12 4.10
CA TRP A 242 -19.06 10.68 2.74
C TRP A 242 -19.59 11.82 1.86
N ARG A 243 -20.10 12.88 2.48
CA ARG A 243 -20.67 14.07 1.84
C ARG A 243 -19.62 15.09 1.39
N ALA A 244 -18.42 15.08 1.95
CA ALA A 244 -17.30 15.92 1.50
C ALA A 244 -16.72 15.45 0.14
N LEU A 245 -17.17 14.31 -0.36
CA LEU A 245 -16.81 13.78 -1.67
C LEU A 245 -17.83 14.18 -2.74
N PHE A 246 -18.89 14.89 -2.38
CA PHE A 246 -19.90 15.36 -3.33
C PHE A 246 -19.95 16.87 -3.29
N THR A 247 -19.46 17.48 -4.36
CA THR A 247 -19.57 18.91 -4.59
C THR A 247 -20.37 19.11 -5.86
N GLU A 248 -21.45 19.87 -5.78
CA GLU A 248 -22.20 20.32 -6.94
C GLU A 248 -21.42 21.48 -7.58
N HIS A 249 -20.42 21.13 -8.39
CA HIS A 249 -19.59 22.07 -9.14
C HIS A 249 -19.40 21.55 -10.58
N PRO A 250 -19.53 22.39 -11.61
CA PRO A 250 -19.41 21.96 -13.01
C PRO A 250 -18.02 21.40 -13.35
N HIS A 251 -16.98 21.86 -12.64
CA HIS A 251 -15.60 21.44 -12.84
C HIS A 251 -15.05 20.84 -11.54
N VAL A 252 -15.41 19.58 -11.27
CA VAL A 252 -14.89 18.80 -10.15
C VAL A 252 -14.04 17.64 -10.67
N PHE A 253 -12.86 17.46 -10.08
CA PHE A 253 -11.84 16.48 -10.48
C PHE A 253 -11.43 15.64 -9.29
N TYR A 254 -11.48 14.31 -9.41
CA TYR A 254 -11.19 13.39 -8.33
C TYR A 254 -9.86 12.69 -8.56
N THR A 255 -8.97 12.75 -7.58
CA THR A 255 -7.72 12.00 -7.60
C THR A 255 -7.69 10.99 -6.46
N SER A 256 -7.51 9.70 -6.77
CA SER A 256 -7.18 8.71 -5.75
C SER A 256 -5.68 8.56 -5.59
N PHE A 257 -5.17 8.93 -4.40
CA PHE A 257 -3.77 8.78 -3.98
C PHE A 257 -3.56 7.50 -3.15
N GLY A 258 -4.29 6.44 -3.47
CA GLY A 258 -4.17 5.16 -2.78
C GLY A 258 -4.97 4.07 -3.47
N SER A 259 -6.10 3.69 -2.88
CA SER A 259 -6.92 2.60 -3.40
C SER A 259 -7.45 2.89 -4.82
N PRO A 260 -7.29 1.96 -5.79
CA PRO A 260 -7.89 2.11 -7.11
C PRO A 260 -9.42 1.89 -7.07
N TYR A 261 -9.97 1.47 -5.93
CA TYR A 261 -11.33 0.95 -5.80
C TYR A 261 -12.37 2.00 -5.40
N LEU A 262 -12.09 3.29 -5.61
CA LEU A 262 -12.98 4.37 -5.18
C LEU A 262 -14.40 4.26 -5.78
N LEU A 263 -14.52 3.74 -7.01
CA LEU A 263 -15.81 3.55 -7.69
C LEU A 263 -16.73 2.48 -7.07
N TYR A 264 -16.24 1.65 -6.14
CA TYR A 264 -17.11 0.75 -5.38
C TYR A 264 -17.99 1.52 -4.39
N GLU A 265 -17.46 2.59 -3.80
CA GLU A 265 -18.18 3.41 -2.82
C GLU A 265 -18.78 4.66 -3.45
N LEU A 266 -18.12 5.20 -4.48
CA LEU A 266 -18.50 6.43 -5.17
C LEU A 266 -18.76 6.15 -6.66
N PRO A 267 -19.79 5.39 -7.02
CA PRO A 267 -20.01 4.98 -8.40
C PRO A 267 -20.41 6.13 -9.34
N HIS A 268 -20.71 7.32 -8.80
CA HIS A 268 -21.22 8.48 -9.56
C HIS A 268 -20.17 9.57 -9.83
N ILE A 269 -18.98 9.50 -9.23
CA ILE A 269 -18.01 10.61 -9.38
C ILE A 269 -17.58 10.77 -10.84
N PRO A 270 -17.59 11.99 -11.38
CA PRO A 270 -17.00 12.31 -12.68
C PRO A 270 -15.48 12.37 -12.55
N ASN A 271 -14.77 12.46 -13.69
CA ASN A 271 -13.37 12.88 -13.76
C ASN A 271 -12.45 12.22 -12.71
N LEU A 272 -12.27 10.91 -12.80
CA LEU A 272 -11.47 10.14 -11.83
C LEU A 272 -10.11 9.78 -12.42
N LEU A 273 -9.05 10.18 -11.70
CA LEU A 273 -7.66 9.84 -11.95
C LEU A 273 -7.08 9.03 -10.79
N LEU A 274 -6.28 8.00 -11.09
CA LEU A 274 -5.59 7.17 -10.12
C LEU A 274 -4.09 7.47 -10.11
N ALA A 275 -3.57 7.87 -8.95
CA ALA A 275 -2.16 8.13 -8.70
C ALA A 275 -1.50 7.06 -7.80
N TYR A 276 -2.29 6.10 -7.30
CA TYR A 276 -1.90 4.88 -6.55
C TYR A 276 -1.18 5.07 -5.22
N GLY A 277 -0.71 6.28 -4.91
CA GLY A 277 -0.04 6.60 -3.66
C GLY A 277 0.25 8.09 -3.54
N GLY A 278 0.31 8.60 -2.31
CA GLY A 278 0.53 10.02 -2.02
C GLY A 278 1.99 10.46 -2.05
N ALA A 279 2.88 9.79 -2.79
CA ALA A 279 4.27 10.24 -2.94
C ALA A 279 4.31 11.63 -3.60
N GLU A 280 5.35 12.43 -3.33
CA GLU A 280 5.46 13.76 -3.96
C GLU A 280 5.43 13.64 -5.49
N THR A 281 6.16 12.67 -6.04
CA THR A 281 6.22 12.42 -7.48
C THR A 281 4.84 12.12 -8.09
N SER A 282 3.99 11.36 -7.39
CA SER A 282 2.62 11.08 -7.79
C SER A 282 1.73 12.31 -7.75
N GLN A 283 1.92 13.20 -6.77
CA GLN A 283 1.18 14.47 -6.68
C GLN A 283 1.53 15.38 -7.86
N ARG A 284 2.82 15.55 -8.17
CA ARG A 284 3.27 16.33 -9.36
C ARG A 284 2.70 15.75 -10.66
N ALA A 285 2.78 14.43 -10.81
CA ALA A 285 2.30 13.75 -12.01
C ALA A 285 0.77 13.92 -12.19
N ALA A 286 -0.01 13.85 -11.11
CA ALA A 286 -1.45 14.09 -11.16
C ALA A 286 -1.79 15.52 -11.61
N VAL A 287 -1.09 16.54 -11.09
CA VAL A 287 -1.28 17.94 -11.52
C VAL A 287 -0.95 18.12 -13.00
N LYS A 288 0.19 17.59 -13.48
CA LYS A 288 0.55 17.63 -14.91
C LYS A 288 -0.55 17.06 -15.81
N VAL A 289 -1.15 15.93 -15.41
CA VAL A 289 -2.25 15.33 -16.18
C VAL A 289 -3.48 16.21 -16.12
N TRP A 290 -3.91 16.67 -14.94
CA TRP A 290 -5.11 17.49 -14.84
C TRP A 290 -5.02 18.80 -15.63
N LEU A 291 -3.84 19.39 -15.70
CA LEU A 291 -3.59 20.61 -16.48
C LEU A 291 -3.26 20.35 -17.95
N GLY A 292 -3.26 19.09 -18.40
CA GLY A 292 -2.99 18.69 -19.80
C GLY A 292 -1.55 18.88 -20.25
N GLU A 293 -0.61 19.09 -19.33
CA GLU A 293 0.83 19.14 -19.60
C GLU A 293 1.39 17.78 -19.99
N MET A 294 0.68 16.71 -19.59
CA MET A 294 1.06 15.34 -19.82
C MET A 294 -0.19 14.48 -20.06
N ALA A 295 -0.15 13.64 -21.10
CA ALA A 295 -1.18 12.62 -21.28
C ALA A 295 -1.00 11.48 -20.26
N ALA A 296 -2.11 11.02 -19.68
CA ALA A 296 -2.11 9.82 -18.85
C ALA A 296 -1.74 8.58 -19.67
N GLN A 297 -0.77 7.80 -19.18
CA GLN A 297 -0.24 6.61 -19.86
C GLN A 297 -0.48 5.31 -19.08
N GLY A 298 -0.95 5.43 -17.83
CA GLY A 298 -1.13 4.29 -16.97
C GLY A 298 -2.24 3.36 -17.46
N VAL A 299 -2.01 2.07 -17.25
CA VAL A 299 -2.98 1.02 -17.53
C VAL A 299 -3.46 0.47 -16.20
N LEU A 300 -4.77 0.40 -16.05
CA LEU A 300 -5.41 -0.08 -14.83
C LEU A 300 -4.95 -1.53 -14.52
N PRO A 301 -4.26 -1.78 -13.39
CA PRO A 301 -3.70 -3.09 -13.07
C PRO A 301 -4.71 -4.03 -12.37
N VAL A 302 -5.96 -3.60 -12.25
CA VAL A 302 -7.03 -4.28 -11.50
C VAL A 302 -8.34 -4.25 -12.30
N THR A 303 -9.27 -5.12 -11.98
CA THR A 303 -10.64 -5.01 -12.52
C THR A 303 -11.47 -4.12 -11.61
N LEU A 304 -12.03 -3.06 -12.18
CA LEU A 304 -13.00 -2.20 -11.51
C LEU A 304 -14.43 -2.74 -11.69
N PRO A 305 -15.36 -2.42 -10.76
CA PRO A 305 -16.72 -2.90 -10.90
C PRO A 305 -17.32 -2.29 -12.17
N GLN A 306 -18.18 -3.04 -12.85
CA GLN A 306 -18.94 -2.51 -14.00
C GLN A 306 -20.04 -1.55 -13.52
N THR A 307 -19.67 -0.46 -12.87
CA THR A 307 -20.59 0.58 -12.42
C THR A 307 -20.89 1.52 -13.59
N ARG A 308 -21.73 1.07 -14.53
CA ARG A 308 -22.40 1.99 -15.46
C ARG A 308 -23.59 2.60 -14.74
N VAL A 309 -23.37 3.68 -14.00
CA VAL A 309 -24.50 4.52 -13.60
C VAL A 309 -24.74 5.51 -14.73
N ARG A 310 -25.86 5.33 -15.45
CA ARG A 310 -26.34 6.39 -16.34
C ARG A 310 -26.90 7.51 -15.47
N PRO A 311 -26.62 8.79 -15.77
CA PRO A 311 -27.39 9.89 -15.20
C PRO A 311 -28.88 9.58 -15.40
N LEU A 312 -29.70 9.84 -14.38
CA LEU A 312 -31.14 9.97 -14.62
C LEU A 312 -31.28 11.13 -15.61
N ALA A 313 -31.83 10.84 -16.80
CA ALA A 313 -32.15 11.90 -17.74
C ALA A 313 -33.19 12.82 -17.08
N ASP A 314 -32.98 14.13 -17.18
CA ASP A 314 -33.91 15.17 -16.73
C ASP A 314 -35.29 15.03 -17.40
#